data_AF-A0A954BE00-F1
#
_entry.id   AF-A0A954BE00-F1
#
_cell.length_a   1.000
_cell.length_b   1.000
_cell.length_c   1.000
_cell.angle_alpha   90.00
_cell.angle_beta   90.00
_cell.angle_gamma   90.00
#
_symmetry.space_group_name_H-M   'P 1'
#
loop_
_entity.id
_entity.type
_entity.pdbx_description
1 polymer ?
#
loop_
_entity_poly.entity_id
_entity_poly.type
_entity_poly.pdbx_seq_one_letter_code
_entity_poly.pdbx_strand_id
1 'polypeptide(L)'
;EGRAQMARRAHFPLGEARENWAIIRALSDRVGKTLPYDDLFALRQAMIAAAPSLGRIDQRPEEALDLTKVGKAGSLGAEPFRSPVADYYFTNAVARASKTMAECSAMMSGARKMAAE
;
A
#
# COMPACT_ATOMS: atom_id res chain seq x y z
N GLU A 1 2.04 -6.68 11.34
CA GLU A 1 2.46 -6.55 12.75
C GLU A 1 2.46 -5.12 13.30
N GLY A 2 2.18 -4.08 12.50
CA GLY A 2 2.02 -2.71 12.99
C GLY A 2 3.32 -1.89 13.14
N ARG A 3 4.48 -2.48 12.84
CA ARG A 3 5.78 -1.80 12.86
C ARG A 3 5.88 -0.77 11.73
N ALA A 4 6.17 0.49 12.07
CA ALA A 4 6.44 1.52 11.08
C ALA A 4 7.87 1.36 10.53
N GLN A 5 8.05 1.49 9.21
CA GLN A 5 9.36 1.42 8.56
C GLN A 5 9.55 2.66 7.68
N MET A 6 10.81 3.09 7.54
CA MET A 6 11.16 4.25 6.72
C MET A 6 11.97 3.82 5.50
N ALA A 7 11.40 3.99 4.30
CA ALA A 7 12.13 3.79 3.06
C ALA A 7 13.16 4.91 2.84
N ARG A 8 14.26 4.57 2.15
CA ARG A 8 15.25 5.55 1.67
C ARG A 8 15.20 5.61 0.15
N ARG A 9 15.29 6.83 -0.39
CA ARG A 9 15.28 7.03 -1.85
C ARG A 9 16.52 6.37 -2.46
N ALA A 10 16.30 5.47 -3.42
CA ALA A 10 17.37 4.81 -4.17
C ALA A 10 17.68 5.52 -5.50
N HIS A 11 16.67 6.10 -6.16
CA HIS A 11 16.79 6.85 -7.42
C HIS A 11 15.75 8.00 -7.42
N PHE A 12 15.95 9.03 -8.25
CA PHE A 12 14.98 10.09 -8.46
C PHE A 12 13.73 9.64 -9.25
N PRO A 13 12.62 10.37 -9.25
CA PRO A 13 11.52 10.05 -10.15
C PRO A 13 11.96 10.12 -11.63
N LEU A 14 11.36 9.32 -12.51
CA LEU A 14 11.66 9.33 -13.95
C LEU A 14 10.98 10.53 -14.62
N GLY A 15 11.70 11.23 -15.51
CA GLY A 15 11.17 12.35 -16.28
C GLY A 15 10.62 13.47 -15.39
N GLU A 16 9.36 13.84 -15.61
CA GLU A 16 8.67 14.89 -14.84
C GLU A 16 7.90 14.38 -13.62
N ALA A 17 8.05 13.11 -13.26
CA ALA A 17 7.41 12.59 -12.06
C ALA A 17 7.87 13.37 -10.80
N ARG A 18 7.00 13.39 -9.79
CA ARG A 18 7.21 14.10 -8.51
C ARG A 18 6.84 13.18 -7.36
N GLU A 19 7.25 13.53 -6.15
CA GLU A 19 6.88 12.78 -4.95
C GLU A 19 5.36 12.89 -4.71
N ASN A 20 4.71 11.78 -4.36
CA ASN A 20 3.25 11.70 -4.25
C ASN A 20 2.65 12.79 -3.33
N TRP A 21 3.30 13.07 -2.20
CA TRP A 21 2.82 14.09 -1.26
C TRP A 21 2.89 15.50 -1.85
N ALA A 22 3.93 15.81 -2.62
CA ALA A 22 4.11 17.11 -3.25
C ALA A 22 3.05 17.35 -4.32
N ILE A 23 2.66 16.30 -5.07
CA ILE A 23 1.56 16.37 -6.04
C ILE A 23 0.24 16.71 -5.33
N ILE A 24 -0.07 15.99 -4.23
CA ILE A 24 -1.31 16.23 -3.46
C ILE A 24 -1.29 17.63 -2.83
N ARG A 25 -0.16 18.05 -2.27
CA ARG A 25 0.01 19.40 -1.70
C ARG A 25 -0.16 20.50 -2.75
N ALA A 26 0.41 20.35 -3.95
CA ALA A 26 0.24 21.31 -5.04
C ALA A 26 -1.22 21.37 -5.52
N LEU A 27 -1.88 20.21 -5.66
CA LEU A 27 -3.30 20.15 -6.02
C LEU A 27 -4.18 20.84 -4.97
N SER A 28 -3.87 20.64 -3.68
CA SER A 28 -4.64 21.21 -2.57
C SER A 28 -4.78 22.73 -2.66
N ASP A 29 -3.71 23.41 -3.11
CA ASP A 29 -3.69 24.85 -3.33
C ASP A 29 -4.61 25.25 -4.49
N ARG A 30 -4.53 24.51 -5.60
CA ARG A 30 -5.37 24.77 -6.79
C ARG A 30 -6.86 24.58 -6.56
N VAL A 31 -7.23 23.76 -5.59
CA VAL A 31 -8.64 23.53 -5.23
C VAL A 31 -9.10 24.37 -4.03
N GLY A 32 -8.28 25.31 -3.55
CA GLY A 32 -8.60 26.20 -2.43
C GLY A 32 -8.73 25.48 -1.07
N LYS A 33 -8.08 24.32 -0.93
CA LYS A 33 -8.04 23.50 0.31
C LYS A 33 -6.59 23.23 0.69
N THR A 34 -5.78 24.27 0.71
CA THR A 34 -4.34 24.21 0.91
C THR A 34 -3.98 23.45 2.18
N LEU A 35 -3.18 22.39 2.03
CA LEU A 35 -2.71 21.59 3.16
C LEU A 35 -1.64 22.34 3.97
N PRO A 36 -1.62 22.23 5.30
CA PRO A 36 -0.79 23.07 6.17
C PRO A 36 0.66 22.53 6.32
N TYR A 37 1.31 22.19 5.22
CA TYR A 37 2.71 21.76 5.19
C TYR A 37 3.31 21.98 3.81
N ASP A 38 4.57 22.40 3.75
CA ASP A 38 5.26 22.71 2.49
C ASP A 38 6.49 21.83 2.23
N ASP A 39 6.85 21.01 3.21
CA ASP A 39 7.95 20.05 3.11
C ASP A 39 7.60 18.69 3.72
N LEU A 40 8.43 17.69 3.41
CA LEU A 40 8.25 16.32 3.88
C LEU A 40 8.41 16.17 5.40
N PHE A 41 9.19 17.04 6.05
CA PHE A 41 9.37 17.01 7.50
C PHE A 41 8.10 17.47 8.21
N ALA A 42 7.52 18.60 7.81
CA ALA A 42 6.26 19.12 8.32
C ALA A 42 5.11 18.12 8.10
N LEU A 43 5.04 17.50 6.92
CA LEU A 43 4.08 16.43 6.66
C LEU A 43 4.25 15.25 7.63
N ARG A 44 5.49 14.79 7.86
CA ARG A 44 5.74 13.70 8.82
C ARG A 44 5.33 14.08 10.24
N GLN A 45 5.56 15.33 10.67
CA GLN A 45 5.08 15.80 11.97
C GLN A 45 3.55 15.75 12.05
N ALA A 46 2.84 16.19 11.01
CA ALA A 46 1.39 16.10 10.94
C ALA A 46 0.89 14.65 10.97
N MET A 47 1.58 13.73 10.27
CA MET A 47 1.28 12.30 10.28
C MET A 47 1.48 11.68 11.67
N ILE A 48 2.57 12.02 12.36
CA ILE A 48 2.86 11.53 13.71
C ILE A 48 1.85 12.09 14.73
N ALA A 49 1.46 13.36 14.60
CA ALA A 49 0.42 13.94 15.44
C ALA A 49 -0.93 13.23 15.27
N ALA A 50 -1.28 12.84 14.04
CA ALA A 50 -2.50 12.10 13.74
C ALA A 50 -2.42 10.61 14.13
N ALA A 51 -1.24 10.00 14.00
CA ALA A 51 -0.99 8.59 14.30
C ALA A 51 0.41 8.42 14.96
N PRO A 52 0.49 8.51 16.30
CA PRO A 52 1.79 8.50 17.01
C PRO A 52 2.65 7.25 16.77
N SER A 53 2.04 6.12 16.41
CA SER A 53 2.76 4.89 16.06
C SER A 53 3.69 5.07 14.86
N LEU A 54 3.38 5.97 13.92
CA LEU A 54 4.23 6.26 12.76
C LEU A 54 5.58 6.90 13.13
N GLY A 55 5.70 7.49 14.33
CA GLY A 55 6.95 8.04 14.83
C GLY A 55 7.88 6.98 15.46
N ARG A 56 7.35 5.77 15.75
CA ARG A 56 8.10 4.68 16.40
C ARG A 56 8.70 3.74 15.35
N ILE A 57 9.66 4.25 14.59
CA ILE A 57 10.29 3.51 13.48
C ILE A 57 10.99 2.25 13.99
N ASP A 58 10.79 1.14 13.28
CA ASP A 58 11.30 -0.20 13.54
C ASP A 58 10.86 -0.83 14.87
N GLN A 59 9.91 -0.20 15.58
CA GLN A 59 9.32 -0.70 16.81
C GLN A 59 7.92 -1.27 16.56
N ARG A 60 7.66 -2.46 17.11
CA ARG A 60 6.32 -3.05 17.07
C ARG A 60 5.44 -2.37 18.14
N PRO A 61 4.17 -2.05 17.85
CA PRO A 61 3.24 -1.59 18.87
C PRO A 61 3.09 -2.62 20.00
N GLU A 62 3.15 -2.15 21.24
CA GLU A 62 2.97 -2.98 22.43
C GLU A 62 1.50 -3.28 22.72
N GLU A 63 0.60 -2.41 22.26
CA GLU A 63 -0.84 -2.52 22.49
C GLU A 63 -1.41 -3.74 21.74
N ALA A 64 -2.03 -4.64 22.50
CA ALA A 64 -2.77 -5.77 21.96
C ALA A 64 -4.16 -5.31 21.48
N LEU A 65 -4.61 -5.87 20.36
CA LEU A 65 -5.97 -5.67 19.87
C LEU A 65 -6.97 -6.28 20.86
N ASP A 66 -7.86 -5.45 21.37
CA ASP A 66 -8.99 -5.88 22.19
C ASP A 66 -10.09 -6.48 21.29
N LEU A 67 -10.08 -7.80 21.16
CA LEU A 67 -11.06 -8.52 20.32
C LEU A 67 -12.51 -8.35 20.79
N THR A 68 -12.73 -7.99 22.06
CA THR A 68 -14.09 -7.76 22.58
C THR A 68 -14.76 -6.55 21.94
N LYS A 69 -13.98 -5.65 21.33
CA LYS A 69 -14.44 -4.45 20.63
C LYS A 69 -14.62 -4.65 19.12
N VAL A 70 -14.27 -5.82 18.60
CA VAL A 70 -14.26 -6.07 17.15
C VAL A 70 -15.55 -6.74 16.70
N GLY A 71 -16.30 -6.03 15.85
CA GLY A 71 -17.48 -6.56 15.17
C GLY A 71 -18.74 -6.59 16.03
N LYS A 72 -19.87 -6.91 15.38
CA LYS A 72 -21.16 -7.23 16.00
C LYS A 72 -21.72 -8.44 15.27
N ALA A 73 -22.55 -9.23 15.95
CA ALA A 73 -23.27 -10.31 15.28
C ALA A 73 -24.14 -9.73 14.14
N GLY A 74 -24.12 -10.39 12.99
CA GLY A 74 -24.90 -10.02 11.81
C GLY A 74 -25.26 -11.27 11.01
N SER A 75 -26.15 -11.13 10.04
CA SER A 75 -26.50 -12.23 9.15
C SER A 75 -25.30 -12.57 8.25
N LEU A 76 -25.05 -13.87 8.08
CA LEU A 76 -24.04 -14.37 7.16
C LEU A 76 -24.71 -14.77 5.84
N GLY A 77 -24.06 -14.45 4.73
CA GLY A 77 -24.41 -15.03 3.44
C GLY A 77 -23.99 -16.50 3.35
N ALA A 78 -24.58 -17.25 2.42
CA ALA A 78 -24.21 -18.63 2.16
C ALA A 78 -22.98 -18.79 1.23
N GLU A 79 -22.43 -17.67 0.73
CA GLU A 79 -21.29 -17.69 -0.18
C GLU A 79 -20.03 -18.24 0.51
N PRO A 80 -19.28 -19.14 -0.15
CA PRO A 80 -18.02 -19.61 0.38
C PRO A 80 -16.98 -18.48 0.38
N PHE A 81 -16.04 -18.55 1.33
CA PHE A 81 -14.87 -17.67 1.31
C PHE A 81 -14.06 -17.88 0.04
N ARG A 82 -13.63 -16.78 -0.57
CA ARG A 82 -12.75 -16.77 -1.74
C ARG A 82 -11.53 -15.92 -1.43
N SER A 83 -10.39 -16.28 -2.02
CA SER A 83 -9.21 -15.43 -1.95
C SER A 83 -9.49 -14.10 -2.67
N PRO A 84 -9.24 -12.94 -2.05
CA PRO A 84 -9.29 -11.66 -2.75
C PRO A 84 -8.12 -11.50 -3.74
N VAL A 85 -7.09 -12.34 -3.62
CA VAL A 85 -5.94 -12.37 -4.54
C VAL A 85 -6.15 -13.52 -5.52
N ALA A 86 -6.55 -13.18 -6.74
CA ALA A 86 -6.76 -14.13 -7.83
C ALA A 86 -5.44 -14.58 -8.49
N ASP A 87 -4.47 -13.67 -8.57
CA ASP A 87 -3.13 -13.94 -9.08
C ASP A 87 -2.09 -13.28 -8.16
N TYR A 88 -1.26 -14.11 -7.53
CA TYR A 88 -0.20 -13.67 -6.64
C TYR A 88 0.84 -12.78 -7.35
N TYR A 89 1.10 -13.03 -8.64
CA TYR A 89 2.10 -12.30 -9.41
C TYR A 89 1.58 -10.96 -9.96
N PHE A 90 0.27 -10.71 -9.91
CA PHE A 90 -0.37 -9.48 -10.41
C PHE A 90 -1.13 -8.67 -9.36
N THR A 91 -0.60 -8.63 -8.15
CA THR A 91 -1.22 -7.95 -7.00
C THR A 91 -1.20 -6.42 -7.06
N ASN A 92 -0.21 -5.81 -7.72
CA ASN A 92 -0.06 -4.35 -7.77
C ASN A 92 0.43 -3.87 -9.16
N ALA A 93 0.44 -2.55 -9.37
CA ALA A 93 0.78 -1.96 -10.67
C ALA A 93 2.23 -2.25 -11.11
N VAL A 94 3.19 -2.31 -10.16
CA VAL A 94 4.59 -2.63 -10.47
C VAL A 94 4.71 -4.09 -10.92
N ALA A 95 4.08 -5.00 -10.21
CA ALA A 95 4.09 -6.42 -10.55
C ALA A 95 3.41 -6.69 -11.90
N ARG A 96 2.29 -6.01 -12.19
CA ARG A 96 1.60 -6.09 -13.50
C ARG A 96 2.42 -5.57 -14.67
N ALA A 97 3.28 -4.58 -14.45
CA ALA A 97 4.17 -4.06 -15.49
C ALA A 97 5.44 -4.92 -15.70
N SER A 98 5.69 -5.92 -14.85
CA SER A 98 6.90 -6.74 -14.89
C SER A 98 6.76 -7.92 -15.85
N LYS A 99 7.69 -8.02 -16.81
CA LYS A 99 7.80 -9.17 -17.72
C LYS A 99 8.08 -10.47 -16.95
N THR A 100 8.94 -10.42 -15.93
CA THR A 100 9.27 -11.58 -15.11
C THR A 100 8.06 -12.11 -14.35
N MET A 101 7.25 -11.22 -13.77
CA MET A 101 6.03 -11.65 -13.06
C MET A 101 4.98 -12.23 -14.02
N ALA A 102 4.89 -11.70 -15.24
CA ALA A 102 4.04 -12.28 -16.28
C ALA A 102 4.48 -13.72 -16.64
N GLU A 103 5.78 -13.97 -16.76
CA GLU A 103 6.31 -15.33 -16.98
C GLU A 103 6.00 -16.27 -15.81
N CYS A 104 6.18 -15.81 -14.57
CA CYS A 104 5.85 -16.59 -13.38
C CYS A 104 4.35 -16.95 -13.32
N SER A 105 3.46 -15.98 -13.62
CA SER A 105 2.01 -16.22 -13.69
C SER A 105 1.66 -17.24 -14.77
N ALA A 106 2.25 -17.14 -15.96
CA ALA A 106 2.01 -18.09 -17.06
C ALA A 106 2.48 -19.53 -16.75
N MET A 107 3.57 -19.68 -15.99
CA MET A 107 4.03 -20.99 -15.53
C MET A 107 3.09 -21.58 -14.47
N MET A 108 2.63 -20.77 -13.52
CA MET A 108 1.77 -21.22 -12.42
C MET A 108 0.32 -21.48 -12.82
N SER A 109 -0.21 -20.73 -13.78
CA SER A 109 -1.55 -20.94 -14.35
C SER A 109 -1.62 -22.14 -15.30
N GLY A 110 -0.49 -22.78 -15.63
CA GLY A 110 -0.44 -23.91 -16.58
C GLY A 110 -0.57 -23.50 -18.05
N ALA A 111 -0.73 -22.22 -18.37
CA ALA A 111 -0.85 -21.72 -19.75
C ALA A 111 0.36 -22.10 -20.64
N ARG A 112 1.55 -22.24 -20.04
CA ARG A 112 2.77 -22.64 -20.76
C ARG A 112 2.88 -24.14 -21.05
N LYS A 113 2.07 -24.99 -20.40
CA LYS A 113 2.08 -26.46 -20.64
C LYS A 113 1.26 -26.88 -21.87
N MET A 114 0.31 -26.07 -22.35
CA MET A 114 -0.53 -26.41 -23.51
C MET A 114 0.06 -26.03 -24.87
N ALA A 115 1.14 -25.26 -24.92
CA ALA A 115 1.78 -24.85 -26.18
C ALA A 115 2.97 -25.73 -26.60
N ALA A 116 3.21 -26.82 -25.85
CA ALA A 116 4.32 -27.74 -26.07
C ALA A 116 3.88 -29.21 -26.23
N GLU A 117 2.58 -29.44 -26.48
CA GLU A 117 2.02 -30.71 -26.97
C GLU A 117 1.54 -30.54 -28.41
#